data_AF-A0A7W4D799-F1
#
_entry.id   AF-A0A7W4D799-F1
#
_cell.length_a   1.000
_cell.length_b   1.000
_cell.length_c   1.000
_cell.angle_alpha   90.00
_cell.angle_beta   90.00
_cell.angle_gamma   90.00
#
_symmetry.space_group_name_H-M   'P 1'
#
loop_
_entity.id
_entity.type
_entity.pdbx_description
1 polymer ?
#
loop_
_entity_poly.entity_id
_entity_poly.type
_entity_poly.pdbx_seq_one_letter_code
_entity_poly.pdbx_strand_id
1 'polypeptide(L)' 'MAERKAVLLRLDPAVHDALARWAADDLRSVNAQIELLLRDALKRAGRSPKDAGPLPQRGRPPKES' A
#
# COMPACT_ATOMS: atom_id res chain seq x y z
N MET A 1 8.65 13.76 5.20
CA MET A 1 7.82 12.64 4.69
C MET A 1 6.68 13.26 3.89
N ALA A 2 6.39 12.78 2.67
CA ALA A 2 5.17 13.22 1.98
C ALA A 2 3.96 12.85 2.85
N GLU A 3 3.07 13.81 3.10
CA GLU A 3 1.87 13.60 3.91
C GLU A 3 1.02 12.49 3.28
N ARG A 4 0.68 11.46 4.05
CA ARG A 4 -0.11 10.33 3.57
C ARG A 4 -1.57 10.70 3.61
N LYS A 5 -2.26 10.52 2.48
CA LYS A 5 -3.71 10.70 2.44
C LYS A 5 -4.41 9.49 3.05
N ALA A 6 -5.10 9.67 4.18
CA ALA A 6 -6.04 8.69 4.69
C ALA A 6 -7.32 8.72 3.84
N VAL A 7 -7.77 7.55 3.40
CA VAL A 7 -9.00 7.37 2.61
C VAL A 7 -9.85 6.28 3.24
N LEU A 8 -11.17 6.50 3.32
CA LEU A 8 -12.12 5.47 3.72
C LEU A 8 -12.48 4.64 2.48
N LEU A 9 -12.07 3.38 2.48
CA LEU A 9 -12.34 2.45 1.38
C LEU A 9 -13.51 1.55 1.74
N ARG A 10 -14.53 1.50 0.87
CA ARG A 10 -15.60 0.51 0.96
C ARG A 10 -15.19 -0.70 0.12
N LEU A 11 -15.01 -1.84 0.76
CA LEU A 11 -14.70 -3.11 0.13
C LEU A 11 -15.77 -4.13 0.46
N ASP A 12 -15.96 -5.08 -0.45
CA ASP A 12 -16.63 -6.32 -0.12
C ASP A 12 -15.83 -7.04 1.00
N PRO A 13 -16.50 -7.56 2.05
CA PRO A 13 -15.82 -8.22 3.16
C PRO A 13 -14.94 -9.40 2.75
N ALA A 14 -15.39 -10.22 1.79
CA ALA A 14 -14.61 -11.38 1.34
C ALA A 14 -13.33 -10.96 0.61
N VAL A 15 -13.38 -9.84 -0.13
CA VAL A 15 -12.19 -9.23 -0.76
C VAL A 15 -11.23 -8.70 0.30
N HIS A 16 -11.74 -8.00 1.32
CA HIS A 16 -10.91 -7.54 2.43
C HIS A 16 -10.19 -8.71 3.12
N ASP A 17 -10.90 -9.80 3.39
CA ASP A 17 -10.33 -10.96 4.06
C ASP A 17 -9.27 -11.66 3.21
N ALA A 18 -9.47 -11.73 1.89
CA ALA A 18 -8.47 -12.26 0.96
C ALA A 18 -7.19 -11.40 0.95
N LEU A 19 -7.34 -10.07 0.94
CA LEU A 19 -6.21 -9.14 1.04
C LEU A 19 -5.49 -9.27 2.38
N ALA A 20 -6.23 -9.44 3.48
CA ALA A 20 -5.67 -9.60 4.81
C ALA A 20 -4.83 -10.89 4.94
N ARG A 21 -5.35 -12.01 4.42
CA ARG A 21 -4.61 -13.28 4.37
C ARG A 21 -3.33 -13.16 3.55
N TRP A 22 -3.42 -12.61 2.34
CA TRP A 22 -2.25 -12.42 1.49
C TRP A 22 -1.21 -11.50 2.14
N ALA A 23 -1.65 -10.40 2.76
CA ALA A 23 -0.74 -9.52 3.50
C ALA A 23 -0.02 -10.26 4.64
N ALA A 24 -0.74 -11.14 5.36
CA ALA A 24 -0.16 -11.95 6.43
C ALA A 24 0.88 -12.95 5.91
N ASP A 25 0.60 -13.63 4.81
CA ASP A 25 1.54 -14.57 4.15
C ASP A 25 2.84 -13.87 3.76
N ASP A 26 2.74 -12.61 3.33
CA ASP A 26 3.87 -11.76 2.94
C ASP A 26 4.52 -11.01 4.12
N LEU A 27 4.04 -11.20 5.36
CA LEU A 27 4.44 -10.49 6.58
C LEU A 27 4.27 -8.95 6.49
N ARG A 28 3.28 -8.47 5.72
CA ARG A 28 2.98 -7.05 5.50
C ARG A 28 1.70 -6.63 6.24
N SER A 29 1.57 -5.33 6.50
CA SER A 29 0.26 -4.79 6.88
C SER A 29 -0.67 -4.77 5.67
N VAL A 30 -1.98 -4.85 5.92
CA VAL A 30 -3.00 -4.77 4.86
C VAL A 30 -2.86 -3.48 4.04
N ASN A 31 -2.60 -2.34 4.69
CA ASN A 31 -2.38 -1.07 3.99
C ASN A 31 -1.13 -1.10 3.09
N ALA A 32 -0.04 -1.72 3.53
CA ALA A 32 1.16 -1.87 2.70
C ALA A 32 0.91 -2.79 1.51
N GLN A 33 0.10 -3.85 1.68
CA GLN A 33 -0.31 -4.72 0.59
C GLN A 33 -1.19 -3.98 -0.42
N ILE A 34 -2.18 -3.21 0.04
CA ILE A 34 -3.05 -2.40 -0.82
C ILE A 34 -2.23 -1.38 -1.62
N GLU A 35 -1.29 -0.68 -0.99
CA GLU A 35 -0.41 0.28 -1.67
C GLU A 35 0.40 -0.38 -2.79
N LEU A 36 0.96 -1.58 -2.54
CA LEU A 36 1.71 -2.33 -3.55
C LEU A 36 0.82 -2.67 -4.75
N LEU A 37 -0.39 -3.17 -4.49
CA LEU A 37 -1.36 -3.55 -5.52
C LEU A 37 -1.81 -2.35 -6.35
N LEU A 38 -2.09 -1.23 -5.72
CA LEU A 38 -2.48 0.00 -6.42
C LEU A 38 -1.36 0.51 -7.33
N ARG A 39 -0.11 0.50 -6.85
CA ARG A 39 1.04 0.89 -7.69
C ARG A 39 1.25 -0.04 -8.88
N ASP A 40 1.14 -1.35 -8.67
CA ASP A 40 1.27 -2.33 -9.74
C ASP A 40 0.14 -2.16 -10.77
N ALA A 41 -1.10 -2.00 -10.32
CA ALA A 41 -2.25 -1.75 -11.19
C ALA A 41 -2.08 -0.46 -12.01
N LEU A 42 -1.65 0.64 -11.39
CA LEU A 42 -1.37 1.90 -12.09
C LEU A 42 -0.25 1.74 -13.12
N LYS A 43 0.82 1.01 -12.78
CA LYS A 43 1.93 0.72 -13.69
C LYS A 43 1.45 -0.08 -14.90
N ARG A 44 0.70 -1.17 -14.68
CA ARG A 44 0.12 -1.99 -15.74
C ARG A 44 -0.83 -1.21 -16.64
N ALA A 45 -1.58 -0.26 -16.06
CA ALA A 45 -2.47 0.62 -16.80
C ALA A 45 -1.75 1.78 -17.53
N GLY A 46 -0.43 1.92 -17.41
CA GLY A 46 0.32 3.05 -17.98
C GLY A 46 0.04 4.40 -17.29
N ARG A 47 -0.46 4.36 -16.05
CA ARG A 47 -0.90 5.54 -15.27
C ARG A 47 -0.04 5.79 -14.03
N SER A 48 1.19 5.25 -14.01
CA SER A 48 2.09 5.48 -12.88
C SER A 48 2.38 6.97 -12.72
N PRO A 49 2.31 7.53 -11.49
CA PRO A 49 2.68 8.92 -11.26
C PRO A 49 4.17 9.13 -11.52
N LYS A 50 4.55 10.29 -12.06
CA LYS A 50 5.96 10.66 -12.29
C LYS A 50 6.69 11.04 -11.00
N ASP A 51 5.95 11.58 -10.03
CA ASP A 51 6.50 12.15 -8.78
C ASP A 51 6.22 11.27 -7.55
N ALA A 52 5.80 10.02 -7.74
CA ALA A 52 5.55 9.12 -6.62
C ALA A 52 6.88 8.75 -5.92
N GLY A 53 7.01 9.13 -4.65
CA GLY A 53 8.13 8.71 -3.82
C GLY A 53 8.25 7.18 -3.68
N PRO A 54 9.43 6.67 -3.28
CA PRO A 54 9.68 5.25 -3.14
C PRO A 54 8.74 4.61 -2.11
N LEU A 55 8.46 3.31 -2.26
CA LEU A 55 7.75 2.54 -1.25
C LEU A 55 8.55 2.59 0.07
N PRO A 56 7.89 2.89 1.21
CA PRO A 56 8.59 2.93 2.49
C PRO A 56 9.20 1.56 2.81
N GLN A 57 10.45 1.57 3.27
CA GLN A 57 11.15 0.36 3.68
C GLN A 57 10.48 -0.26 4.91
N ARG A 58 10.54 -1.59 5.01
CA ARG A 58 10.04 -2.32 6.18
C ARG A 58 10.91 -1.95 7.38
N GLY A 59 10.27 -1.55 8.48
CA GLY A 59 10.96 -1.24 9.73
C GLY A 59 10.46 0.02 10.41
N ARG A 60 11.01 0.29 11.59
CA ARG A 60 10.72 1.49 12.38
C ARG A 60 11.02 2.73 11.52
N PRO A 61 10.10 3.72 11.43
CA PRO A 61 10.40 4.97 10.74
C PRO A 61 11.68 5.59 11.32
N PRO A 62 12.51 6.27 10.50
CA PRO A 62 13.67 6.99 11.01
C PRO A 62 13.21 7.93 12.14
N LYS A 63 13.97 8.00 13.25
CA LYS A 63 13.75 9.07 14.24
C LYS A 63 13.86 10.39 13.48
N GLU A 64 12.86 11.25 13.60
CA GLU A 64 12.94 12.63 13.13
C GLU A 64 14.11 13.29 13.89
N SER A 65 15.08 13.82 13.13
CA SER A 65 16.13 14.70 13.66
C SER A 65 15.62 16.13 13.75
#